data_AF-A0A192CKF6-F1
#
_entry.id   AF-A0A192CKF6-F1
#
_cell.length_a   1.000
_cell.length_b   1.000
_cell.length_c   1.000
_cell.angle_alpha   90.00
_cell.angle_beta   90.00
_cell.angle_gamma   90.00
#
_symmetry.space_group_name_H-M   'P 1'
#
loop_
_entity.id
_entity.type
_entity.pdbx_description
1 polymer ?
#
loop_
_entity_poly.entity_id
_entity_poly.type
_entity_poly.pdbx_seq_one_letter_code
_entity_poly.pdbx_strand_id
1 'polypeptide(L)'
;MQQGWKEEDRSMFVDRQRIDLLNRLIDARVDLAAYVQLRKAKGYMSVSESNHLRDNFFKLNRELHDKSLRLNLHLDQEEWSALHHAEEALATAAVCLMSGHHDCPTVITVNADKLENCLMSLTLSIQSLQKHAMLEKA
;
A
#
# COMPACT_ATOMS: atom_id res chain seq x y z
N MET A 1 -26.41 6.47 -30.89
CA MET A 1 -25.37 5.41 -30.93
C MET A 1 -23.94 5.91 -30.62
N GLN A 2 -23.69 7.21 -30.42
CA GLN A 2 -22.35 7.73 -30.07
C GLN A 2 -22.03 7.79 -28.56
N GLN A 3 -22.97 7.39 -27.69
CA GLN A 3 -22.82 7.45 -26.23
C GLN A 3 -22.10 6.20 -25.67
N GLY A 4 -22.33 5.02 -26.24
CA GLY A 4 -21.78 3.75 -25.71
C GLY A 4 -20.25 3.63 -25.79
N TRP A 5 -19.63 4.13 -26.87
CA TRP A 5 -18.17 4.03 -27.06
C TRP A 5 -17.37 4.88 -26.04
N LYS A 6 -17.94 5.97 -25.52
CA LYS A 6 -17.28 6.83 -24.52
C LYS A 6 -17.37 6.27 -23.11
N GLU A 7 -18.34 5.41 -22.82
CA GLU A 7 -18.49 4.75 -21.52
C GLU A 7 -17.61 3.50 -21.42
N GLU A 8 -17.48 2.71 -22.48
CA GLU A 8 -16.57 1.55 -22.50
C GLU A 8 -15.09 1.95 -22.40
N ASP A 9 -14.65 2.99 -23.10
CA ASP A 9 -13.27 3.49 -23.00
C ASP A 9 -12.96 4.04 -21.59
N ARG A 10 -13.96 4.63 -20.94
CA ARG A 10 -13.86 5.13 -19.56
C ARG A 10 -13.80 3.96 -18.56
N SER A 11 -14.63 2.94 -18.74
CA SER A 11 -14.65 1.73 -17.91
C SER A 11 -13.29 1.02 -17.96
N MET A 12 -12.77 0.75 -19.18
CA MET A 12 -11.47 0.10 -19.35
C MET A 12 -10.30 0.89 -18.77
N PHE A 13 -10.35 2.22 -18.82
CA PHE A 13 -9.32 3.07 -18.22
C PHE A 13 -9.33 3.01 -16.69
N VAL A 14 -10.53 3.02 -16.09
CA VAL A 14 -10.72 2.89 -14.64
C VAL A 14 -10.23 1.53 -14.15
N ASP A 15 -10.56 0.45 -14.84
CA ASP A 15 -10.13 -0.91 -14.48
C ASP A 15 -8.60 -1.05 -14.48
N ARG A 16 -7.94 -0.47 -15.48
CA ARG A 16 -6.47 -0.46 -15.54
C ARG A 16 -5.86 0.29 -14.37
N GLN A 17 -6.45 1.41 -13.96
CA GLN A 17 -5.95 2.18 -12.83
C GLN A 17 -6.16 1.47 -11.50
N ARG A 18 -7.28 0.75 -11.34
CA ARG A 18 -7.53 -0.10 -10.16
C ARG A 18 -6.53 -1.24 -10.08
N ILE A 19 -6.30 -1.93 -11.20
CA ILE A 19 -5.31 -3.02 -11.27
C ILE A 19 -3.89 -2.50 -10.99
N ASP A 20 -3.50 -1.37 -11.59
CA ASP A 20 -2.20 -0.73 -11.32
C ASP A 20 -2.05 -0.40 -9.84
N LEU A 21 -3.07 0.21 -9.22
CA LEU A 21 -3.04 0.55 -7.80
C LEU A 21 -2.89 -0.69 -6.92
N LEU A 22 -3.65 -1.75 -7.22
CA LEU A 22 -3.62 -3.00 -6.49
C LEU A 22 -2.25 -3.70 -6.61
N ASN A 23 -1.66 -3.71 -7.80
CA ASN A 23 -0.31 -4.24 -8.00
C ASN A 23 0.73 -3.49 -7.17
N ARG A 24 0.63 -2.16 -7.09
CA ARG A 24 1.56 -1.35 -6.29
C ARG A 24 1.40 -1.58 -4.79
N LEU A 25 0.17 -1.81 -4.31
CA LEU A 25 -0.08 -2.25 -2.93
C LEU A 25 0.53 -3.63 -2.67
N ILE A 26 0.41 -4.56 -3.62
CA ILE A 26 1.02 -5.90 -3.56
C ILE A 26 2.54 -5.80 -3.46
N ASP A 27 3.17 -4.99 -4.30
CA ASP A 27 4.62 -4.78 -4.29
C ASP A 27 5.07 -4.20 -2.94
N ALA A 28 4.38 -3.15 -2.46
CA ALA A 28 4.68 -2.55 -1.16
C ALA A 28 4.53 -3.55 0.00
N ARG A 29 3.53 -4.45 -0.06
CA ARG A 29 3.36 -5.54 0.91
C ARG A 29 4.54 -6.51 0.88
N VAL A 30 5.01 -6.89 -0.32
CA VAL A 30 6.16 -7.78 -0.49
C VAL A 30 7.42 -7.13 0.10
N ASP A 31 7.67 -5.86 -0.21
CA ASP A 31 8.79 -5.10 0.33
C ASP A 31 8.74 -5.00 1.87
N LEU A 32 7.55 -4.72 2.42
CA LEU A 32 7.35 -4.69 3.87
C LEU A 32 7.62 -6.06 4.51
N ALA A 33 7.11 -7.13 3.92
CA ALA A 33 7.32 -8.49 4.41
C ALA A 33 8.81 -8.86 4.42
N ALA A 34 9.52 -8.57 3.33
CA ALA A 34 10.96 -8.80 3.23
C ALA A 34 11.73 -8.00 4.30
N TYR A 35 11.38 -6.72 4.48
CA TYR A 35 11.98 -5.88 5.51
C TYR A 35 11.73 -6.43 6.93
N VAL A 36 10.49 -6.83 7.25
CA VAL A 36 10.16 -7.41 8.57
C VAL A 36 10.93 -8.69 8.83
N GLN A 37 10.99 -9.59 7.84
CA GLN A 37 11.76 -10.84 7.96
C GLN A 37 13.25 -10.55 8.20
N LEU A 38 13.85 -9.65 7.42
CA LEU A 38 15.24 -9.25 7.59
C LEU A 38 15.49 -8.60 8.95
N ARG A 39 14.61 -7.69 9.40
CA ARG A 39 14.71 -7.06 10.71
C ARG A 39 14.64 -8.08 11.84
N LYS A 40 13.73 -9.06 11.77
CA LYS A 40 13.63 -10.13 12.78
C LYS A 40 14.87 -11.03 12.80
N ALA A 41 15.43 -11.35 11.63
CA ALA A 41 16.63 -12.17 11.52
C ALA A 41 17.91 -11.45 11.98
N LYS A 42 18.10 -10.18 11.57
CA LYS A 42 19.34 -9.43 11.84
C LYS A 42 19.37 -8.73 13.20
N GLY A 43 18.21 -8.35 13.74
CA GLY A 43 18.15 -7.53 14.96
C GLY A 43 18.20 -6.01 14.72
N TYR A 44 18.61 -5.57 13.53
CA TYR A 44 18.75 -4.17 13.13
C TYR A 44 18.57 -4.01 11.62
N MET A 45 18.45 -2.78 11.14
CA MET A 45 18.38 -2.42 9.71
C MET A 45 19.28 -1.23 9.41
N SER A 46 19.69 -1.04 8.16
CA SER A 46 20.37 0.20 7.78
C SER A 46 19.39 1.38 7.79
N VAL A 47 19.89 2.56 8.19
CA VAL A 47 19.18 3.84 8.02
C VAL A 47 18.74 4.01 6.55
N SER A 48 19.62 3.68 5.61
CA SER A 48 19.36 3.85 4.16
C SER A 48 18.23 2.96 3.66
N GLU A 49 18.25 1.67 4.00
CA GLU A 49 17.19 0.70 3.66
C GLU A 49 15.84 1.15 4.22
N SER A 50 15.84 1.64 5.46
CA SER A 50 14.63 2.06 6.17
C SER A 50 14.06 3.36 5.59
N ASN A 51 14.93 4.33 5.26
CA ASN A 51 14.54 5.56 4.59
C ASN A 51 13.99 5.27 3.20
N HIS A 52 14.64 4.40 2.42
CA HIS A 52 14.15 4.03 1.09
C HIS A 52 12.74 3.44 1.15
N LEU A 53 12.53 2.47 2.05
CA LEU A 53 11.21 1.84 2.21
C LEU A 53 10.15 2.84 2.69
N ARG A 54 10.50 3.69 3.66
CA ARG A 54 9.63 4.76 4.18
C ARG A 54 9.20 5.71 3.06
N ASP A 55 10.15 6.17 2.26
CA ASP A 55 9.89 7.14 1.21
C ASP A 55 9.00 6.53 0.11
N ASN A 56 9.19 5.24 -0.20
CA ASN A 56 8.31 4.49 -1.09
C ASN A 56 6.87 4.41 -0.52
N PHE A 57 6.70 4.12 0.77
CA PHE A 57 5.37 4.09 1.40
C PHE A 57 4.69 5.46 1.41
N PHE A 58 5.41 6.54 1.73
CA PHE A 58 4.82 7.88 1.66
C PHE A 58 4.45 8.30 0.25
N LYS A 59 5.25 7.90 -0.75
CA LYS A 59 4.92 8.14 -2.16
C LYS A 59 3.64 7.40 -2.54
N LEU A 60 3.57 6.10 -2.23
CA LEU A 60 2.40 5.28 -2.53
C LEU A 60 1.15 5.78 -1.81
N ASN A 61 1.25 6.13 -0.53
CA ASN A 61 0.14 6.70 0.25
C ASN A 61 -0.38 8.01 -0.37
N ARG A 62 0.50 8.91 -0.80
CA ARG A 62 0.08 10.13 -1.51
C ARG A 62 -0.62 9.83 -2.83
N GLU A 63 -0.14 8.86 -3.60
CA GLU A 63 -0.77 8.49 -4.86
C GLU A 63 -2.11 7.77 -4.64
N LEU A 64 -2.24 6.96 -3.58
CA LEU A 64 -3.52 6.38 -3.17
C LEU A 64 -4.52 7.49 -2.86
N HIS A 65 -4.11 8.48 -2.06
CA HIS A 65 -4.96 9.61 -1.70
C HIS A 65 -5.33 10.49 -2.90
N ASP A 66 -4.39 10.77 -3.81
CA ASP A 66 -4.65 11.55 -5.02
C ASP A 66 -5.56 10.78 -5.99
N LYS A 67 -5.30 9.48 -6.19
CA LYS A 67 -6.12 8.63 -7.05
C LYS A 67 -7.51 8.43 -6.45
N SER A 68 -7.65 8.26 -5.15
CA SER A 68 -8.95 8.11 -4.52
C SER A 68 -9.81 9.38 -4.68
N LEU A 69 -9.20 10.57 -4.56
CA LEU A 69 -9.86 11.85 -4.77
C LEU A 69 -10.18 12.13 -6.25
N ARG A 70 -9.26 11.81 -7.17
CA ARG A 70 -9.36 12.18 -8.59
C ARG A 70 -10.09 11.18 -9.45
N LEU A 71 -10.06 9.90 -9.09
CA LEU A 71 -10.52 8.86 -10.00
C LEU A 71 -12.03 8.68 -10.03
N ASN A 72 -12.83 9.29 -9.14
CA ASN A 72 -14.27 8.98 -9.04
C ASN A 72 -14.49 7.47 -9.16
N LEU A 73 -13.59 6.70 -8.53
CA LEU A 73 -13.72 5.25 -8.50
C LEU A 73 -15.07 5.03 -7.84
N HIS A 74 -16.02 4.46 -8.59
CA HIS A 74 -17.25 3.93 -8.02
C HIS A 74 -16.86 2.69 -7.21
N LEU A 75 -16.10 2.90 -6.14
CA LEU A 75 -15.83 1.91 -5.12
C LEU A 75 -17.10 1.78 -4.31
N ASP A 76 -17.46 0.56 -3.98
CA ASP A 76 -18.44 0.35 -2.93
C ASP A 76 -17.86 0.76 -1.56
N GLN A 77 -18.71 0.76 -0.53
CA GLN A 77 -18.30 1.14 0.82
C GLN A 77 -17.22 0.22 1.39
N GLU A 78 -17.21 -1.06 1.00
CA GLU A 78 -16.25 -2.06 1.48
C GLU A 78 -14.88 -1.82 0.85
N GLU A 79 -14.83 -1.55 -0.45
CA GLU A 79 -13.61 -1.19 -1.17
C GLU A 79 -13.01 0.13 -0.70
N TRP A 80 -13.85 1.15 -0.46
CA TRP A 80 -13.40 2.41 0.15
C TRP A 80 -12.78 2.18 1.53
N SER A 81 -13.43 1.37 2.36
CA SER A 81 -12.93 1.00 3.68
C SER A 81 -11.60 0.24 3.58
N ALA A 82 -11.50 -0.73 2.67
CA ALA A 82 -10.29 -1.51 2.44
C ALA A 82 -9.12 -0.62 1.97
N LEU A 83 -9.40 0.31 1.06
CA LEU A 83 -8.42 1.28 0.58
C LEU A 83 -7.92 2.20 1.70
N HIS A 84 -8.84 2.73 2.52
CA HIS A 84 -8.48 3.57 3.66
C HIS A 84 -7.63 2.82 4.68
N HIS A 85 -7.99 1.58 5.01
CA HIS A 85 -7.16 0.74 5.88
C HIS A 85 -5.77 0.45 5.28
N ALA A 86 -5.65 0.31 3.95
CA ALA A 86 -4.36 0.17 3.29
C ALA A 86 -3.52 1.45 3.41
N GLU A 87 -4.14 2.62 3.21
CA GLU A 87 -3.49 3.91 3.40
C GLU A 87 -2.99 4.07 4.83
N GLU A 88 -3.83 3.80 5.84
CA GLU A 88 -3.47 3.89 7.24
C GLU A 88 -2.33 2.93 7.62
N ALA A 89 -2.37 1.69 7.11
CA ALA A 89 -1.32 0.70 7.32
C ALA A 89 0.02 1.17 6.72
N LEU A 90 0.02 1.74 5.51
CA LEU A 90 1.22 2.28 4.87
C LEU A 90 1.77 3.50 5.62
N ALA A 91 0.90 4.42 6.04
CA ALA A 91 1.30 5.59 6.81
C ALA A 91 1.89 5.20 8.16
N THR A 92 1.25 4.25 8.86
CA THR A 92 1.73 3.73 10.15
C THR A 92 3.06 3.00 9.99
N ALA A 93 3.22 2.19 8.94
CA ALA A 93 4.49 1.53 8.64
C ALA A 93 5.59 2.57 8.36
N ALA A 94 5.31 3.60 7.56
CA ALA A 94 6.26 4.67 7.25
C ALA A 94 6.70 5.42 8.52
N VAL A 95 5.76 5.78 9.40
CA VAL A 95 6.06 6.41 10.69
C VAL A 95 6.86 5.47 11.59
N CYS A 96 6.54 4.18 11.61
CA CYS A 96 7.30 3.19 12.37
C CYS A 96 8.76 3.13 11.89
N LEU A 97 9.01 3.22 10.58
CA LEU A 97 10.36 3.26 10.00
C LEU A 97 11.15 4.55 10.34
N MET A 98 10.48 5.62 10.78
CA MET A 98 11.16 6.83 11.28
C MET A 98 11.71 6.64 12.70
N SER A 99 11.19 5.66 13.44
CA SER A 99 11.59 5.38 14.82
C SER A 99 12.83 4.48 14.90
N GLY A 100 13.49 4.45 16.07
CA GLY A 100 14.63 3.55 16.31
C GLY A 100 15.99 4.09 15.83
N HIS A 101 16.05 5.37 15.43
CA HIS A 101 17.31 6.07 15.29
C HIS A 101 17.95 6.25 16.67
N HIS A 102 19.16 5.74 16.83
CA HIS A 102 20.03 5.97 17.99
C HIS A 102 21.22 6.85 17.56
N ASP A 103 22.19 7.11 18.44
CA ASP A 103 23.41 7.91 18.14
C ASP A 103 24.31 7.31 17.03
N CYS A 104 23.93 6.18 16.43
CA CYS A 104 24.64 5.57 15.31
C CYS A 104 24.06 6.05 13.97
N PRO A 105 24.86 6.65 13.07
CA PRO A 105 24.37 7.21 11.81
C PRO A 105 24.05 6.16 10.73
N THR A 106 24.35 4.88 10.94
CA THR A 106 24.28 3.85 9.89
C THR A 106 23.24 2.75 10.14
N VAL A 107 22.85 2.50 11.39
CA VAL A 107 21.92 1.42 11.76
C VAL A 107 20.80 1.92 12.66
N ILE A 108 19.63 1.30 12.54
CA ILE A 108 18.44 1.57 13.34
C ILE A 108 17.78 0.31 13.84
N THR A 109 17.04 0.45 14.93
CA THR A 109 16.27 -0.64 15.54
C THR A 109 14.79 -0.35 15.44
N VAL A 110 14.18 -0.71 14.32
CA VAL A 110 12.73 -0.53 14.11
C VAL A 110 11.94 -1.60 14.87
N ASN A 111 10.76 -1.24 15.36
CA ASN A 111 9.84 -2.15 16.03
C ASN A 111 9.21 -3.13 15.02
N ALA A 112 9.65 -4.39 15.05
CA ALA A 112 9.19 -5.41 14.12
C ALA A 112 7.73 -5.82 14.31
N ASP A 113 7.23 -5.84 15.55
CA ASP A 113 5.86 -6.26 15.86
C ASP A 113 4.84 -5.24 15.33
N LYS A 114 5.16 -3.95 15.44
CA LYS A 114 4.34 -2.88 14.83
C LYS A 114 4.32 -3.00 13.30
N LEU A 115 5.46 -3.28 12.68
CA LEU A 115 5.53 -3.47 11.23
C LEU A 115 4.77 -4.74 10.79
N GLU A 116 4.79 -5.81 11.57
CA GLU A 116 4.04 -7.04 11.29
C GLU A 116 2.53 -6.81 11.39
N ASN A 117 2.07 -6.04 12.37
CA ASN A 117 0.67 -5.62 12.44
C ASN A 117 0.27 -4.78 11.20
N CYS A 118 1.13 -3.85 10.77
CA CYS A 118 0.88 -3.09 9.54
C CYS A 118 0.84 -4.00 8.31
N LEU A 119 1.73 -4.99 8.24
CA LEU A 119 1.76 -5.97 7.16
C LEU A 119 0.47 -6.81 7.13
N MET A 120 -0.03 -7.22 8.29
CA MET A 120 -1.29 -7.95 8.42
C MET A 120 -2.48 -7.10 7.93
N SER A 121 -2.61 -5.86 8.40
CA SER A 121 -3.66 -4.94 7.96
C SER A 121 -3.60 -4.70 6.44
N LEU A 122 -2.40 -4.43 5.91
CA LEU A 122 -2.21 -4.23 4.47
C LEU A 122 -2.58 -5.49 3.66
N THR A 123 -2.26 -6.68 4.18
CA THR A 123 -2.61 -7.95 3.54
C THR A 123 -4.12 -8.14 3.47
N LEU A 124 -4.84 -7.89 4.57
CA LEU A 124 -6.29 -8.01 4.62
C LEU A 124 -6.97 -7.01 3.68
N SER A 125 -6.51 -5.75 3.66
CA SER A 125 -7.00 -4.74 2.72
C SER A 125 -6.81 -5.17 1.26
N ILE A 126 -5.64 -5.69 0.89
CA ILE A 126 -5.38 -6.15 -0.48
C ILE A 126 -6.27 -7.34 -0.83
N GLN A 127 -6.48 -8.29 0.09
CA GLN A 127 -7.36 -9.43 -0.13
C GLN A 127 -8.81 -9.00 -0.36
N SER A 128 -9.30 -8.03 0.42
CA SER A 128 -10.62 -7.42 0.19
C SER A 128 -10.67 -6.80 -1.19
N LEU A 129 -9.76 -5.88 -1.54
CA LEU A 129 -9.72 -5.24 -2.86
C LEU A 129 -9.62 -6.24 -4.04
N GLN A 130 -8.86 -7.32 -3.89
CA GLN A 130 -8.74 -8.39 -4.89
C GLN A 130 -10.06 -9.12 -5.13
N LYS A 131 -10.83 -9.36 -4.07
CA LYS A 131 -12.13 -10.02 -4.16
C LYS A 131 -13.11 -9.20 -4.99
N HIS A 132 -13.18 -7.89 -4.79
CA HIS A 132 -14.06 -7.02 -5.57
C HIS A 132 -13.60 -6.89 -7.03
N ALA A 133 -12.29 -6.80 -7.30
CA ALA A 133 -11.74 -6.78 -8.65
C ALA A 133 -12.01 -8.08 -9.46
N MET A 134 -12.22 -9.22 -8.78
CA MET A 134 -12.64 -10.48 -9.42
C MET A 134 -14.15 -10.56 -9.66
N LEU A 135 -14.96 -9.93 -8.79
CA LEU A 135 -16.43 -9.96 -8.89
C LEU A 135 -16.95 -9.09 -10.05
N GLU A 136 -16.25 -8.03 -10.45
CA GLU A 136 -16.61 -7.23 -11.64
C GLU A 136 -16.39 -7.97 -12.99
N LYS A 137 -15.69 -9.12 -13.00
CA LYS A 137 -15.37 -9.90 -14.21
C LYS A 137 -16.26 -11.13 -14.46
N ALA A 138 -17.21 -11.43 -13.57
CA ALA A 138 -18.09 -12.61 -13.65
C ALA A 138 -19.51 -12.22 -14.12
#